data_AF-A0A6V7D6D4-F1
#
_entry.id   AF-A0A6V7D6D4-F1
#
_cell.length_a   1.000
_cell.length_b   1.000
_cell.length_c   1.000
_cell.angle_alpha   90.00
_cell.angle_beta   90.00
_cell.angle_gamma   90.00
#
_symmetry.space_group_name_H-M   'P 1'
#
loop_
_entity.id
_entity.type
_entity.pdbx_description
1 polymer ?
#
loop_
_entity_poly.entity_id
_entity_poly.type
_entity_poly.pdbx_seq_one_letter_code
_entity_poly.pdbx_strand_id
1 'polypeptide(L)'
;MQPGRSHAMHTNTSAVPQQPKRDASHDGKLEQGERCEQVKQLQSQLAQLGAVGRDGKPLHADGDFGGNTKYAVEQFQRERGLQVDGVVGNQTQAALSQALSQHTAKQTAAPMNVPQTSSPLLSDPRHPDNAMYIGAVSKLEALGERGGFANRKELEQAAGQIVFEAKVSGLERIDHVAPNKSGDGFFAVQGEMTDPAMRRVFVDRDQTQSQSLENSSRQAAEEGQRQTTQVQSQVQETEARSRTI
;
A
#
# COMPACT_ATOMS: atom_id res chain seq x y z
N MET A 1 -55.49 54.64 0.30
CA MET A 1 -54.59 53.74 -0.47
C MET A 1 -53.14 54.06 -0.11
N GLN A 2 -52.30 53.01 -0.06
CA GLN A 2 -50.86 52.86 0.23
C GLN A 2 -49.87 53.96 -0.23
N PRO A 3 -48.54 53.89 0.08
CA PRO A 3 -47.83 53.37 1.27
C PRO A 3 -46.67 54.30 1.76
N GLY A 4 -46.18 54.06 2.98
CA GLY A 4 -45.03 54.74 3.59
C GLY A 4 -43.67 54.20 3.13
N ARG A 5 -42.71 55.12 2.99
CA ARG A 5 -41.29 54.86 2.69
C ARG A 5 -40.41 55.20 3.90
N SER A 6 -39.61 54.22 4.30
CA SER A 6 -38.18 54.32 4.68
C SER A 6 -37.76 55.16 5.89
N HIS A 7 -37.45 54.49 7.01
CA HIS A 7 -36.08 54.39 7.57
C HIS A 7 -36.12 53.74 8.96
N ALA A 8 -35.58 52.53 9.09
CA ALA A 8 -35.10 52.00 10.35
C ALA A 8 -33.68 51.47 10.13
N MET A 9 -32.76 52.07 10.86
CA MET A 9 -31.33 51.79 10.87
C MET A 9 -31.14 50.71 11.94
N HIS A 10 -30.72 49.51 11.55
CA HIS A 10 -30.23 48.50 12.49
C HIS A 10 -28.82 48.08 12.07
N THR A 11 -27.88 48.39 12.95
CA THR A 11 -26.52 47.87 12.98
C THR A 11 -26.54 46.36 13.24
N ASN A 12 -25.97 45.52 12.36
CA ASN A 12 -25.20 44.35 12.77
C ASN A 12 -24.46 43.69 11.59
N THR A 13 -23.13 43.66 11.71
CA THR A 13 -22.25 42.49 11.51
C THR A 13 -22.57 41.48 10.41
N SER A 14 -21.61 41.37 9.48
CA SER A 14 -21.21 40.17 8.73
C SER A 14 -21.93 38.88 9.12
N ALA A 15 -22.94 38.51 8.34
CA ALA A 15 -23.41 37.14 8.25
C ALA A 15 -23.69 36.85 6.78
N VAL A 16 -22.62 36.55 6.06
CA VAL A 16 -22.66 35.79 4.81
C VAL A 16 -23.59 34.59 5.02
N PRO A 17 -24.52 34.32 4.09
CA PRO A 17 -25.51 33.26 4.26
C PRO A 17 -24.79 31.91 4.40
N GLN A 18 -24.84 31.34 5.62
CA GLN A 18 -24.55 29.93 5.84
C GLN A 18 -25.66 29.11 5.18
N GLN A 19 -25.44 28.81 3.90
CA GLN A 19 -26.22 27.84 3.15
C GLN A 19 -26.02 26.44 3.73
N PRO A 20 -27.05 25.58 3.58
CA PRO A 20 -27.34 24.48 4.48
C PRO A 20 -26.31 23.36 4.39
N LYS A 21 -26.26 22.57 5.46
CA LYS A 21 -25.74 21.20 5.48
C LYS A 21 -26.36 20.47 4.29
N ARG A 22 -25.70 20.46 3.14
CA ARG A 22 -26.05 19.59 2.03
C ARG A 22 -25.44 18.26 2.40
N ASP A 23 -26.30 17.36 2.85
CA ASP A 23 -26.12 15.92 2.73
C ASP A 23 -25.29 15.63 1.47
N ALA A 24 -24.26 14.80 1.65
CA ALA A 24 -23.38 14.28 0.61
C ALA A 24 -24.07 14.34 -0.76
N SER A 25 -23.55 15.18 -1.66
CA SER A 25 -24.06 15.27 -3.02
C SER A 25 -24.27 13.84 -3.53
N HIS A 26 -25.54 13.49 -3.81
CA HIS A 26 -26.05 12.13 -4.03
C HIS A 26 -25.54 11.50 -5.34
N ASP A 27 -24.39 11.93 -5.84
CA ASP A 27 -23.75 11.53 -7.10
C ASP A 27 -22.33 10.95 -6.88
N GLY A 28 -21.77 11.04 -5.66
CA GLY A 28 -20.42 10.53 -5.35
C GLY A 28 -19.28 11.39 -5.92
N LYS A 29 -19.57 12.64 -6.30
CA LYS A 29 -18.65 13.61 -6.90
C LYS A 29 -18.18 14.62 -5.83
N LEU A 30 -16.87 14.83 -5.69
CA LEU A 30 -16.29 15.76 -4.71
C LEU A 30 -15.98 17.12 -5.35
N GLU A 31 -16.55 18.19 -4.81
CA GLU A 31 -16.49 19.55 -5.36
C GLU A 31 -15.88 20.59 -4.37
N GLN A 32 -15.51 21.77 -4.89
CA GLN A 32 -14.92 22.84 -4.08
C GLN A 32 -15.89 23.32 -2.99
N GLY A 33 -15.39 23.38 -1.75
CA GLY A 33 -16.16 23.74 -0.56
C GLY A 33 -16.72 22.55 0.22
N GLU A 34 -16.54 21.32 -0.27
CA GLU A 34 -16.87 20.12 0.49
C GLU A 34 -15.78 19.77 1.49
N ARG A 35 -16.20 19.37 2.70
CA ARG A 35 -15.31 18.91 3.75
C ARG A 35 -15.73 17.52 4.22
N CYS A 36 -14.97 16.50 3.83
CA CYS A 36 -15.28 15.10 4.10
C CYS A 36 -13.99 14.26 4.13
N GLU A 37 -14.05 13.08 4.75
CA GLU A 37 -12.92 12.13 4.75
C GLU A 37 -12.48 11.73 3.34
N GLN A 38 -13.40 11.69 2.37
CA GLN A 38 -13.08 11.42 0.97
C GLN A 38 -12.17 12.51 0.36
N VAL A 39 -12.37 13.77 0.75
CA VAL A 39 -11.51 14.89 0.33
C VAL A 39 -10.12 14.74 0.96
N LYS A 40 -10.06 14.28 2.20
CA LYS A 40 -8.79 13.99 2.90
C LYS A 40 -8.00 12.90 2.18
N GLN A 41 -8.68 11.83 1.76
CA GLN A 41 -8.06 10.76 0.98
C GLN A 41 -7.59 11.26 -0.39
N LEU A 42 -8.41 12.05 -1.08
CA LEU A 42 -8.05 12.69 -2.35
C LEU A 42 -6.79 13.56 -2.22
N GLN A 43 -6.73 14.42 -1.21
CA GLN A 43 -5.58 15.29 -0.95
C GLN A 43 -4.32 14.49 -0.65
N SER A 44 -4.44 13.41 0.12
CA SER A 44 -3.33 12.49 0.39
C SER A 44 -2.81 11.85 -0.90
N GLN A 45 -3.70 11.36 -1.76
CA GLN A 45 -3.34 10.76 -3.05
C GLN A 45 -2.68 11.78 -3.98
N LEU A 46 -3.24 12.99 -4.09
CA LEU A 46 -2.65 14.07 -4.88
C LEU A 46 -1.27 14.47 -4.35
N ALA A 47 -1.09 14.59 -3.03
CA ALA A 47 0.20 14.87 -2.42
C ALA A 47 1.23 13.76 -2.70
N GLN A 48 0.82 12.49 -2.66
CA GLN A 48 1.66 11.34 -3.02
C GLN A 48 2.09 11.34 -4.50
N LEU A 49 1.23 11.86 -5.38
CA LEU A 49 1.52 12.07 -6.79
C LEU A 49 2.37 13.31 -7.07
N GLY A 50 2.80 14.04 -6.02
CA GLY A 50 3.59 15.26 -6.14
C GLY A 50 2.78 16.47 -6.60
N ALA A 51 1.44 16.41 -6.53
CA ALA A 51 0.61 17.56 -6.85
C ALA A 51 0.81 18.66 -5.81
N VAL A 52 1.04 19.88 -6.31
CA VAL A 52 1.23 21.06 -5.49
C VAL A 52 0.00 21.95 -5.56
N GLY A 53 -0.26 22.65 -4.46
CA GLY A 53 -1.30 23.64 -4.39
C GLY A 53 -0.92 24.88 -5.19
N ARG A 54 -1.84 25.84 -5.25
CA ARG A 54 -1.60 27.12 -5.93
C ARG A 54 -0.39 27.88 -5.34
N ASP A 55 -0.09 27.65 -4.07
CA ASP A 55 1.08 28.20 -3.38
C ASP A 55 2.42 27.51 -3.72
N GLY A 56 2.42 26.50 -4.61
CA GLY A 56 3.61 25.71 -4.94
C GLY A 56 4.06 24.75 -3.82
N LYS A 57 3.24 24.59 -2.78
CA LYS A 57 3.48 23.72 -1.63
C LYS A 57 2.76 22.38 -1.81
N PRO A 58 3.30 21.27 -1.27
CA PRO A 58 2.60 19.98 -1.28
C PRO A 58 1.24 20.11 -0.56
N LEU A 59 0.24 19.41 -1.08
CA LEU A 59 -1.10 19.42 -0.49
C LEU A 59 -1.08 18.78 0.91
N HIS A 60 -1.75 19.43 1.86
CA HIS A 60 -2.02 18.85 3.16
C HIS A 60 -3.40 18.20 3.13
N ALA A 61 -3.52 16.97 3.63
CA ALA A 61 -4.78 16.25 3.78
C ALA A 61 -5.56 16.74 5.01
N ASP A 62 -6.12 17.96 4.93
CA ASP A 62 -6.96 18.56 5.99
C ASP A 62 -8.44 18.17 5.86
N GLY A 63 -8.81 17.52 4.74
CA GLY A 63 -10.17 17.10 4.44
C GLY A 63 -11.05 18.22 3.88
N ASP A 64 -10.49 19.40 3.60
CA ASP A 64 -11.19 20.57 3.06
C ASP A 64 -10.90 20.78 1.56
N PHE A 65 -11.93 20.81 0.73
CA PHE A 65 -11.78 21.03 -0.71
C PHE A 65 -11.68 22.53 -1.01
N GLY A 66 -10.58 23.14 -0.56
CA GLY A 66 -10.27 24.54 -0.82
C GLY A 66 -9.68 24.80 -2.21
N GLY A 67 -9.32 26.06 -2.47
CA GLY A 67 -8.74 26.48 -3.76
C GLY A 67 -7.43 25.79 -4.13
N ASN A 68 -6.63 25.36 -3.13
CA ASN A 68 -5.41 24.59 -3.36
C ASN A 68 -5.69 23.17 -3.82
N THR A 69 -6.70 22.53 -3.23
CA THR A 69 -7.17 21.19 -3.62
C THR A 69 -7.72 21.22 -5.03
N LYS A 70 -8.56 22.21 -5.34
CA LYS A 70 -9.09 22.40 -6.68
C LYS A 70 -7.99 22.59 -7.72
N TYR A 71 -7.04 23.48 -7.45
CA TYR A 71 -5.94 23.72 -8.38
C TYR A 71 -5.16 22.42 -8.67
N ALA A 72 -4.85 21.64 -7.64
CA ALA A 72 -4.17 20.35 -7.81
C ALA A 72 -5.00 19.34 -8.61
N VAL A 73 -6.31 19.29 -8.40
CA VAL A 73 -7.23 18.45 -9.18
C VAL A 73 -7.26 18.90 -10.64
N GLU A 74 -7.33 20.21 -10.91
CA GLU A 74 -7.33 20.75 -12.27
C GLU A 74 -6.01 20.44 -13.00
N GLN A 75 -4.87 20.59 -12.31
CA GLN A 75 -3.57 20.20 -12.86
C GLN A 75 -3.56 18.70 -13.18
N PHE A 76 -3.97 17.87 -12.23
CA PHE A 76 -4.00 16.43 -12.41
C PHE A 76 -4.91 15.99 -13.56
N GLN A 77 -6.10 16.59 -13.68
CA GLN A 77 -7.02 16.34 -14.78
C GLN A 77 -6.40 16.73 -16.12
N ARG A 78 -5.71 17.88 -16.19
CA ARG A 78 -5.03 18.34 -17.39
C ARG A 78 -3.89 17.41 -17.80
N GLU A 79 -3.10 16.94 -16.83
CA GLU A 79 -2.01 15.98 -17.06
C GLU A 79 -2.53 14.61 -17.53
N ARG A 80 -3.72 14.21 -17.09
CA ARG A 80 -4.34 12.93 -17.46
C ARG A 80 -5.28 13.01 -18.66
N GLY A 81 -5.41 14.18 -19.28
CA GLY A 81 -6.30 14.39 -20.43
C GLY A 81 -7.79 14.23 -20.10
N LEU A 82 -8.16 14.45 -18.83
CA LEU A 82 -9.55 14.45 -18.36
C LEU A 82 -10.18 15.83 -18.52
N GLN A 83 -11.50 15.89 -18.39
CA GLN A 83 -12.21 17.16 -18.30
C GLN A 83 -11.75 17.95 -17.07
N VAL A 84 -11.15 19.11 -17.30
CA VAL A 84 -10.59 20.01 -16.27
C VAL A 84 -11.70 20.87 -15.66
N ASP A 85 -12.64 20.20 -15.00
CA ASP A 85 -13.76 20.84 -14.30
C ASP A 85 -13.37 21.24 -12.86
N GLY A 86 -12.23 20.72 -12.38
CA GLY A 86 -11.82 20.85 -10.98
C GLY A 86 -12.65 20.01 -10.02
N VAL A 87 -13.42 19.07 -10.56
CA VAL A 87 -14.33 18.21 -9.80
C VAL A 87 -13.94 16.75 -9.88
N VAL A 88 -13.92 16.07 -8.74
CA VAL A 88 -13.48 14.68 -8.61
C VAL A 88 -14.68 13.75 -8.63
N GLY A 89 -15.08 13.34 -9.84
CA GLY A 89 -16.02 12.23 -10.04
C GLY A 89 -15.30 10.89 -10.25
N ASN A 90 -16.07 9.85 -10.60
CA ASN A 90 -15.58 8.48 -10.79
C ASN A 90 -14.40 8.37 -11.76
N GLN A 91 -14.41 9.11 -12.87
CA GLN A 91 -13.30 9.11 -13.84
C GLN A 91 -12.02 9.68 -13.26
N THR A 92 -12.12 10.78 -12.49
CA THR A 92 -10.98 11.40 -11.81
C THR A 92 -10.45 10.50 -10.70
N GLN A 93 -11.33 9.85 -9.92
CA GLN A 93 -10.93 8.87 -8.89
C GLN A 93 -10.25 7.64 -9.50
N ALA A 94 -10.80 7.10 -10.59
CA ALA A 94 -10.19 5.98 -11.31
C ALA A 94 -8.81 6.37 -11.84
N ALA A 95 -8.67 7.56 -12.44
CA ALA A 95 -7.39 8.08 -12.89
C ALA A 95 -6.40 8.33 -11.75
N LEU A 96 -6.85 8.80 -10.57
CA LEU A 96 -6.02 8.96 -9.38
C LEU A 96 -5.52 7.62 -8.85
N SER A 97 -6.40 6.62 -8.76
CA SER A 97 -6.04 5.26 -8.35
C SER A 97 -5.06 4.61 -9.33
N GLN A 98 -5.30 4.77 -10.64
CA GLN A 98 -4.38 4.34 -11.68
C GLN A 98 -3.07 5.12 -11.63
N ALA A 99 -3.11 6.43 -11.39
CA ALA A 99 -1.92 7.25 -11.24
C ALA A 99 -1.11 6.85 -10.02
N LEU A 100 -1.76 6.53 -8.89
CA LEU A 100 -1.11 6.07 -7.67
C LEU A 100 -0.46 4.70 -7.90
N SER A 101 -1.18 3.80 -8.55
CA SER A 101 -0.63 2.50 -8.98
C SER A 101 0.52 2.66 -9.98
N GLN A 102 0.44 3.65 -10.87
CA GLN A 102 1.51 3.99 -11.80
C GLN A 102 2.66 4.75 -11.14
N HIS A 103 2.44 5.50 -10.06
CA HIS A 103 3.49 6.17 -9.29
C HIS A 103 4.24 5.15 -8.44
N THR A 104 3.53 4.21 -7.83
CA THR A 104 4.10 3.00 -7.22
C THR A 104 4.83 2.15 -8.28
N ALA A 105 4.32 2.06 -9.50
CA ALA A 105 5.00 1.35 -10.59
C ALA A 105 6.20 2.13 -11.17
N LYS A 106 6.18 3.48 -11.17
CA LYS A 106 7.23 4.35 -11.72
C LYS A 106 8.32 4.66 -10.70
N GLN A 107 8.04 4.55 -9.40
CA GLN A 107 9.05 4.37 -8.36
C GLN A 107 9.69 2.97 -8.40
N THR A 108 9.23 2.10 -9.33
CA THR A 108 9.74 0.75 -9.59
C THR A 108 9.96 0.46 -11.09
N ALA A 109 10.07 1.45 -12.00
CA ALA A 109 10.32 1.13 -13.42
C ALA A 109 11.07 2.22 -14.21
N ALA A 110 12.32 1.90 -14.57
CA ALA A 110 12.82 2.17 -15.92
C ALA A 110 11.95 1.40 -16.95
N PRO A 111 11.84 1.87 -18.21
CA PRO A 111 10.62 1.73 -18.98
C PRO A 111 10.47 0.42 -19.75
N MET A 112 9.21 -0.01 -19.80
CA MET A 112 8.48 -0.63 -20.92
C MET A 112 8.90 -2.01 -21.46
N ASN A 113 7.85 -2.83 -21.57
CA ASN A 113 7.64 -3.89 -22.57
C ASN A 113 7.88 -5.35 -22.14
N VAL A 114 7.03 -5.89 -21.24
CA VAL A 114 6.69 -7.33 -21.27
C VAL A 114 5.22 -7.58 -20.90
N PRO A 115 4.51 -8.48 -21.62
CA PRO A 115 3.18 -8.95 -21.25
C PRO A 115 3.22 -9.66 -19.89
N GLN A 116 2.13 -9.49 -19.14
CA GLN A 116 1.91 -10.01 -17.79
C GLN A 116 2.18 -11.51 -17.70
N THR A 117 3.34 -11.88 -17.15
CA THR A 117 3.60 -13.19 -16.53
C THR A 117 4.37 -13.07 -15.21
N SER A 118 4.62 -11.86 -14.73
CA SER A 118 5.31 -11.63 -13.45
C SER A 118 4.37 -12.01 -12.30
N SER A 119 4.74 -13.05 -11.58
CA SER A 119 4.11 -13.46 -10.32
C SER A 119 3.89 -12.25 -9.40
N PRO A 120 2.74 -12.16 -8.70
CA PRO A 120 2.49 -11.07 -7.76
C PRO A 120 3.64 -10.94 -6.76
N LEU A 121 3.93 -9.70 -6.32
CA LEU A 121 4.97 -9.47 -5.31
C LEU A 121 4.53 -10.04 -3.95
N LEU A 122 5.47 -10.36 -3.07
CA LEU A 122 5.17 -10.83 -1.71
C LEU A 122 4.29 -9.84 -0.93
N SER A 123 4.45 -8.54 -1.19
CA SER A 123 3.64 -7.47 -0.60
C SER A 123 2.25 -7.35 -1.23
N ASP A 124 1.99 -7.96 -2.38
CA ASP A 124 0.69 -7.95 -3.03
C ASP A 124 -0.27 -8.89 -2.28
N PRO A 125 -1.48 -8.43 -1.91
CA PRO A 125 -2.46 -9.26 -1.21
C PRO A 125 -2.89 -10.53 -1.96
N ARG A 126 -2.68 -10.58 -3.29
CA ARG A 126 -2.99 -11.75 -4.12
C ARG A 126 -1.90 -12.82 -4.07
N HIS A 127 -0.76 -12.54 -3.42
CA HIS A 127 0.31 -13.50 -3.28
C HIS A 127 -0.02 -14.53 -2.19
N PRO A 128 0.16 -15.85 -2.44
CA PRO A 128 -0.15 -16.89 -1.45
C PRO A 128 0.66 -16.72 -0.16
N ASP A 129 1.90 -16.24 -0.25
CA ASP A 129 2.77 -16.00 0.91
C ASP A 129 2.64 -14.58 1.51
N ASN A 130 1.63 -13.79 1.10
CA ASN A 130 1.46 -12.42 1.60
C ASN A 130 1.23 -12.38 3.12
N ALA A 131 0.50 -13.35 3.68
CA ALA A 131 0.30 -13.45 5.13
C ALA A 131 1.63 -13.63 5.88
N MET A 132 2.55 -14.41 5.32
CA MET A 132 3.87 -14.66 5.88
C MET A 132 4.75 -13.41 5.78
N TYR A 133 4.66 -12.68 4.66
CA TYR A 133 5.31 -11.39 4.49
C TYR A 133 4.82 -10.34 5.50
N ILE A 134 3.51 -10.19 5.68
CA ILE A 134 2.93 -9.27 6.67
C ILE A 134 3.41 -9.64 8.08
N GLY A 135 3.44 -10.94 8.40
CA GLY A 135 3.98 -11.43 9.67
C GLY A 135 5.45 -11.07 9.86
N ALA A 136 6.30 -11.31 8.86
CA ALA A 136 7.71 -10.95 8.90
C ALA A 136 7.92 -9.44 9.07
N VAL A 137 7.22 -8.61 8.28
CA VAL A 137 7.27 -7.14 8.39
C VAL A 137 6.88 -6.70 9.81
N SER A 138 5.76 -7.20 10.33
CA SER A 138 5.30 -6.84 11.67
C SER A 138 6.32 -7.19 12.77
N LYS A 139 6.98 -8.35 12.67
CA LYS A 139 8.00 -8.77 13.63
C LYS A 139 9.28 -7.96 13.50
N LEU A 140 9.71 -7.65 12.28
CA LEU A 140 10.86 -6.77 12.06
C LEU A 140 10.58 -5.35 12.54
N GLU A 141 9.37 -4.83 12.33
CA GLU A 141 8.95 -3.53 12.85
C GLU A 141 8.94 -3.52 14.38
N ALA A 142 8.53 -4.62 15.01
CA ALA A 142 8.58 -4.78 16.48
C ALA A 142 10.02 -4.79 17.03
N LEU A 143 11.03 -5.10 16.21
CA LEU A 143 12.44 -4.97 16.61
C LEU A 143 12.89 -3.49 16.61
N GLY A 144 12.22 -2.61 15.87
CA GLY A 144 12.52 -1.18 15.81
C GLY A 144 14.01 -0.91 15.53
N GLU A 145 14.62 0.00 16.30
CA GLU A 145 16.05 0.33 16.18
C GLU A 145 16.98 -0.86 16.49
N ARG A 146 16.51 -1.86 17.27
CA ARG A 146 17.26 -3.11 17.51
C ARG A 146 17.30 -4.02 16.28
N GLY A 147 16.38 -3.81 15.34
CA GLY A 147 16.39 -4.43 14.02
C GLY A 147 17.43 -3.80 13.09
N GLY A 148 17.97 -2.63 13.41
CA GLY A 148 19.06 -1.99 12.67
C GLY A 148 18.71 -1.52 11.25
N PHE A 149 17.44 -1.45 10.85
CA PHE A 149 17.04 -1.06 9.49
C PHE A 149 17.13 0.45 9.29
N ALA A 150 17.77 0.89 8.20
CA ALA A 150 17.92 2.32 7.91
C ALA A 150 16.60 3.00 7.50
N ASN A 151 15.67 2.24 6.91
CA ASN A 151 14.40 2.74 6.42
C ASN A 151 13.40 1.59 6.23
N ARG A 152 12.11 1.93 6.06
CA ARG A 152 11.04 0.93 5.85
C ARG A 152 11.30 0.06 4.61
N LYS A 153 11.89 0.61 3.54
CA LYS A 153 12.19 -0.15 2.33
C LYS A 153 13.19 -1.29 2.61
N GLU A 154 14.24 -1.02 3.38
CA GLU A 154 15.21 -2.05 3.80
C GLU A 154 14.57 -3.13 4.68
N LEU A 155 13.65 -2.73 5.56
CA LEU A 155 12.86 -3.67 6.36
C LEU A 155 11.96 -4.56 5.49
N GLU A 156 11.30 -4.00 4.48
CA GLU A 156 10.46 -4.73 3.53
C GLU A 156 11.26 -5.73 2.69
N GLN A 157 12.46 -5.33 2.24
CA GLN A 157 13.39 -6.22 1.54
C GLN A 157 13.82 -7.38 2.45
N ALA A 158 14.17 -7.09 3.70
CA ALA A 158 14.52 -8.10 4.67
C ALA A 158 13.34 -9.04 4.98
N ALA A 159 12.13 -8.51 5.13
CA ALA A 159 10.94 -9.33 5.30
C ALA A 159 10.73 -10.27 4.10
N GLY A 160 10.93 -9.78 2.87
CA GLY A 160 10.84 -10.59 1.66
C GLY A 160 11.85 -11.75 1.66
N GLN A 161 13.09 -11.48 2.05
CA GLN A 161 14.13 -12.51 2.14
C GLN A 161 13.85 -13.53 3.23
N ILE A 162 13.39 -13.08 4.41
CA ILE A 162 13.02 -13.96 5.51
C ILE A 162 11.92 -14.94 5.07
N VAL A 163 10.91 -14.47 4.34
CA VAL A 163 9.84 -15.35 3.83
C VAL A 163 10.38 -16.37 2.83
N PHE A 164 11.25 -15.95 1.92
CA PHE A 164 11.88 -16.87 0.98
C PHE A 164 12.68 -17.96 1.70
N GLU A 165 13.59 -17.59 2.60
CA GLU A 165 14.41 -18.55 3.35
C GLU A 165 13.57 -19.45 4.26
N ALA A 166 12.53 -18.89 4.85
CA ALA A 166 11.59 -19.64 5.65
C ALA A 166 10.89 -20.71 4.81
N LYS A 167 10.44 -20.36 3.61
CA LYS A 167 9.78 -21.28 2.68
C LYS A 167 10.70 -22.39 2.17
N VAL A 168 11.95 -22.05 1.84
CA VAL A 168 12.99 -23.03 1.45
C VAL A 168 13.24 -24.02 2.59
N SER A 169 13.23 -23.53 3.83
CA SER A 169 13.36 -24.36 5.03
C SER A 169 12.08 -25.10 5.43
N GLY A 170 11.00 -24.92 4.66
CA GLY A 170 9.69 -25.54 4.84
C GLY A 170 8.87 -24.98 6.00
N LEU A 171 9.17 -23.75 6.45
CA LEU A 171 8.32 -23.02 7.38
C LEU A 171 7.05 -22.56 6.66
N GLU A 172 5.90 -22.76 7.29
CA GLU A 172 4.59 -22.36 6.76
C GLU A 172 4.14 -20.99 7.30
N ARG A 173 4.73 -20.55 8.41
CA ARG A 173 4.49 -19.23 9.00
C ARG A 173 5.71 -18.76 9.80
N ILE A 174 5.74 -17.48 10.13
CA ILE A 174 6.76 -16.87 10.98
C ILE A 174 6.07 -16.31 12.22
N ASP A 175 6.27 -16.97 13.35
CA ASP A 175 5.70 -16.56 14.64
C ASP A 175 6.63 -15.57 15.35
N HIS A 176 7.95 -15.74 15.19
CA HIS A 176 8.97 -14.87 15.77
C HIS A 176 10.11 -14.57 14.80
N VAL A 177 10.66 -13.36 14.89
CA VAL A 177 11.93 -12.99 14.27
C VAL A 177 12.84 -12.43 15.36
N ALA A 178 14.03 -12.99 15.49
CA ALA A 178 15.01 -12.58 16.48
C ALA A 178 16.35 -12.26 15.83
N PRO A 179 17.00 -11.12 16.12
CA PRO A 179 18.35 -10.86 15.66
C PRO A 179 19.32 -11.85 16.31
N ASN A 180 20.34 -12.27 15.55
CA ASN A 180 21.44 -13.07 16.09
C ASN A 180 22.30 -12.24 17.06
N LYS A 181 22.97 -12.89 18.01
CA LYS A 181 23.90 -12.25 18.97
C LYS A 181 25.01 -11.45 18.28
N SER A 182 25.42 -11.86 17.09
CA SER A 182 26.45 -11.17 16.29
C SER A 182 25.93 -9.93 15.55
N GLY A 183 24.62 -9.73 15.45
CA GLY A 183 24.01 -8.64 14.68
C GLY A 183 24.02 -8.81 13.15
N ASP A 184 24.63 -9.90 12.67
CA ASP A 184 24.86 -10.20 11.25
C ASP A 184 23.68 -10.89 10.55
N GLY A 185 22.61 -11.17 11.27
CA GLY A 185 21.47 -11.90 10.71
C GLY A 185 20.29 -12.03 11.66
N PHE A 186 19.25 -12.67 11.17
CA PHE A 186 17.99 -12.90 11.86
C PHE A 186 17.66 -14.39 11.91
N PHE A 187 16.92 -14.80 12.93
CA PHE A 187 16.31 -16.11 13.00
C PHE A 187 14.80 -15.96 12.81
N ALA A 188 14.26 -16.53 11.74
CA ALA A 188 12.83 -16.71 11.59
C ALA A 188 12.43 -18.02 12.27
N VAL A 189 11.41 -17.97 13.12
CA VAL A 189 10.99 -19.09 13.96
C VAL A 189 9.49 -19.32 13.80
N GLN A 190 9.11 -20.59 13.63
CA GLN A 190 7.74 -21.07 13.72
C GLN A 190 7.57 -21.88 15.01
N GLY A 191 6.48 -21.60 15.73
CA GLY A 191 6.21 -22.15 17.06
C GLY A 191 6.72 -21.27 18.20
N GLU A 192 6.38 -21.65 19.43
CA GLU A 192 6.84 -20.94 20.62
C GLU A 192 8.34 -21.15 20.86
N MET A 193 9.03 -20.13 21.38
CA MET A 193 10.47 -20.21 21.67
C MET A 193 10.84 -21.27 22.72
N THR A 194 9.86 -21.74 23.50
CA THR A 194 10.01 -22.78 24.52
C THR A 194 9.62 -24.17 24.02
N ASP A 195 9.10 -24.28 22.80
CA ASP A 195 8.65 -25.55 22.22
C ASP A 195 9.83 -26.29 21.57
N PRO A 196 10.10 -27.57 21.91
CA PRO A 196 11.20 -28.34 21.33
C PRO A 196 10.96 -28.73 19.86
N ALA A 197 9.73 -28.65 19.35
CA ALA A 197 9.41 -28.85 17.94
C ALA A 197 9.44 -27.54 17.15
N MET A 198 9.90 -26.43 17.75
CA MET A 198 10.09 -25.16 17.06
C MET A 198 11.00 -25.35 15.83
N ARG A 199 10.60 -24.73 14.72
CA ARG A 199 11.40 -24.71 13.49
C ARG A 199 12.03 -23.33 13.38
N ARG A 200 13.33 -23.27 13.09
CA ARG A 200 14.04 -22.01 12.88
C ARG A 200 14.89 -22.05 11.63
N VAL A 201 14.96 -20.92 10.95
CA VAL A 201 15.88 -20.66 9.85
C VAL A 201 16.75 -19.46 10.20
N PHE A 202 18.04 -19.54 9.88
CA PHE A 202 18.94 -18.40 9.94
C PHE A 202 18.90 -17.67 8.59
N VAL A 203 18.76 -16.35 8.65
CA VAL A 203 18.68 -15.45 7.50
C VAL A 203 19.81 -14.45 7.64
N ASP A 204 20.66 -14.38 6.64
CA ASP A 204 21.81 -13.50 6.63
C ASP A 204 21.41 -12.05 6.32
N ARG A 205 21.96 -11.09 7.07
CA ARG A 205 21.59 -9.69 6.92
C ARG A 205 22.14 -9.08 5.63
N ASP A 206 23.33 -9.45 5.20
CA ASP A 206 23.89 -8.97 3.93
C ASP A 206 23.03 -9.44 2.74
N GLN A 207 22.53 -10.68 2.81
CA GLN A 207 21.56 -11.19 1.84
C GLN A 207 20.27 -10.35 1.83
N THR A 208 19.76 -9.97 3.01
CA THR A 208 18.54 -9.16 3.13
C THR A 208 18.69 -7.75 2.55
N GLN A 209 19.89 -7.17 2.60
CA GLN A 209 20.17 -5.84 2.06
C GLN A 209 20.50 -5.87 0.56
N SER A 210 21.15 -6.94 0.10
CA SER A 210 21.53 -7.12 -1.30
C SER A 210 20.36 -7.50 -2.21
N GLN A 211 19.34 -8.17 -1.66
CA GLN A 211 18.23 -8.68 -2.45
C GLN A 211 17.05 -7.70 -2.46
N SER A 212 16.50 -7.43 -3.64
CA SER A 212 15.27 -6.64 -3.77
C SER A 212 14.05 -7.51 -3.48
N LEU A 213 13.00 -6.89 -2.91
CA LEU A 213 11.72 -7.55 -2.63
C LEU A 213 11.16 -8.28 -3.87
N GLU A 214 11.34 -7.72 -5.07
CA GLU A 214 10.94 -8.36 -6.34
C GLU A 214 11.66 -9.69 -6.59
N ASN A 215 12.97 -9.76 -6.35
CA ASN A 215 13.75 -10.98 -6.50
C ASN A 215 13.33 -12.03 -5.46
N SER A 216 13.15 -11.63 -4.20
CA SER A 216 12.66 -12.54 -3.15
C SER A 216 11.23 -13.01 -3.43
N SER A 217 10.38 -12.15 -4.02
CA SER A 217 9.02 -12.50 -4.46
C SER A 217 9.01 -13.58 -5.52
N ARG A 218 9.81 -13.39 -6.57
CA ARG A 218 9.92 -14.36 -7.66
C ARG A 218 10.45 -15.70 -7.14
N GLN A 219 11.50 -15.69 -6.32
CA GLN A 219 12.08 -16.92 -5.77
C GLN A 219 11.09 -17.65 -4.83
N ALA A 220 10.35 -16.93 -3.99
CA ALA A 220 9.34 -17.53 -3.12
C ALA A 220 8.16 -18.13 -3.93
N ALA A 221 7.77 -17.49 -5.03
CA ALA A 221 6.76 -18.03 -5.93
C ALA A 221 7.25 -19.32 -6.64
N GLU A 222 8.51 -19.32 -7.10
CA GLU A 222 9.15 -20.49 -7.72
C GLU A 222 9.20 -21.68 -6.74
N GLU A 223 9.62 -21.46 -5.49
CA GLU A 223 9.67 -22.50 -4.47
C GLU A 223 8.29 -23.06 -4.11
N GLY A 224 7.25 -22.22 -4.07
CA GLY A 224 5.87 -22.68 -3.83
C GLY A 224 5.35 -23.61 -4.92
N GLN A 225 5.67 -23.30 -6.18
CA GLN A 225 5.33 -24.17 -7.31
C GLN A 225 6.11 -25.48 -7.27
N ARG A 226 7.39 -25.44 -6.86
CA ARG A 226 8.26 -26.61 -6.71
C ARG A 226 7.71 -27.58 -5.66
N GLN A 227 7.38 -27.10 -4.47
CA GLN A 227 6.78 -27.92 -3.40
C GLN A 227 5.46 -28.55 -3.84
N THR A 228 4.56 -27.75 -4.42
CA THR A 228 3.25 -28.23 -4.87
C THR A 228 3.37 -29.35 -5.91
N THR A 229 4.31 -29.20 -6.85
CA THR A 229 4.58 -30.21 -7.89
C THR A 229 5.16 -31.48 -7.28
N GLN A 230 6.08 -31.35 -6.32
CA GLN A 230 6.74 -32.49 -5.68
C GLN A 230 5.77 -33.33 -4.82
N VAL A 231 4.87 -32.66 -4.08
CA VAL A 231 3.82 -33.33 -3.30
C VAL A 231 2.85 -34.09 -4.22
N GLN A 232 2.38 -33.47 -5.30
CA GLN A 232 1.50 -34.14 -6.27
C GLN A 232 2.16 -35.36 -6.94
N SER A 233 3.47 -35.29 -7.18
CA SER A 233 4.24 -36.40 -7.75
C SER A 233 4.34 -37.59 -6.79
N GLN A 234 4.63 -37.32 -5.50
CA GLN A 234 4.68 -38.36 -4.45
C GLN A 234 3.32 -39.00 -4.20
N VAL A 235 2.23 -38.23 -4.19
CA VAL A 235 0.88 -38.76 -3.98
C VAL A 235 0.50 -39.71 -5.13
N GLN A 236 0.72 -39.30 -6.39
CA GLN A 236 0.44 -40.14 -7.56
C GLN A 236 1.29 -41.42 -7.58
N GLU A 237 2.57 -41.36 -7.19
CA GLU A 237 3.42 -42.56 -7.11
C GLU A 237 2.98 -43.51 -5.98
N THR A 238 2.56 -42.95 -4.83
CA THR A 238 2.03 -43.74 -3.70
C THR A 238 0.70 -44.39 -4.06
N GLU A 239 -0.18 -43.67 -4.77
CA GLU A 239 -1.44 -44.18 -5.31
C GLU A 239 -1.24 -45.23 -6.42
N ALA A 240 -0.26 -45.04 -7.30
CA ALA A 240 0.10 -46.02 -8.33
C ALA A 240 0.69 -47.30 -7.73
N ARG A 241 1.55 -47.16 -6.71
CA ARG A 241 2.08 -48.30 -5.95
C ARG A 241 0.99 -49.06 -5.21
N SER A 242 0.06 -48.37 -4.56
CA SER A 242 -1.03 -49.00 -3.80
C SER A 242 -2.10 -49.64 -4.69
N ARG A 243 -2.27 -49.21 -5.95
CA ARG A 243 -3.14 -49.88 -6.93
C ARG A 243 -2.53 -51.15 -7.56
N THR A 244 -1.25 -51.42 -7.33
CA THR A 244 -0.53 -52.57 -7.94
C THR A 244 -0.38 -53.76 -6.98
N ILE A 245 -0.98 -53.69 -5.78
CA ILE A 245 -0.95 -54.75 -4.74
C ILE A 245 -2.37 -55.27 -4.52
#